data_AF-A0A7K2XBT9-F1
#
_entry.id   AF-A0A7K2XBT9-F1
#
_cell.length_a   1.000
_cell.length_b   1.000
_cell.length_c   1.000
_cell.angle_alpha   90.00
_cell.angle_beta   90.00
_cell.angle_gamma   90.00
#
_symmetry.space_group_name_H-M   'P 1'
#
loop_
_entity.id
_entity.type
_entity.pdbx_description
1 polymer ?
#
loop_
_entity_poly.entity_id
_entity_poly.type
_entity_poly.pdbx_seq_one_letter_code
_entity_poly.pdbx_strand_id
1 'polypeptide(L)'
;MPGSIAGRDGRSDDTWSYLDDPRMPAMEHGWKLHVSTRPGDLGAVTELVLPVLDRYVCHAKFVRDAETLRRINSGVPSGSAVGKAVTVYPLAGTVVEVARALVAVLRDREGPQVLSDRRVDPRAPVYYRYGPFTGDYRTGRSGRLESVMTGPDGRVFDGLAVGRYRCPPWAEDPFATGSGHGAGRPAPGFG
;
A
#
# COMPACT_ATOMS: atom_id res chain seq x y z
N MET A 1 9.51 14.78 -19.70
CA MET A 1 9.25 15.89 -18.76
C MET A 1 8.33 15.33 -17.68
N PRO A 2 8.73 15.28 -16.40
CA PRO A 2 7.78 14.93 -15.35
C PRO A 2 6.78 16.09 -15.27
N GLY A 3 5.53 15.82 -15.65
CA GLY A 3 4.48 16.83 -15.63
C GLY A 3 4.33 17.38 -14.23
N SER A 4 4.42 18.70 -14.10
CA SER A 4 4.00 19.40 -12.89
C SER A 4 2.49 19.15 -12.71
N ILE A 5 2.15 18.44 -11.65
CA ILE A 5 0.77 18.18 -11.24
C ILE A 5 0.47 19.18 -10.13
N ALA A 6 -0.57 19.99 -10.31
CA ALA A 6 -0.80 21.21 -9.53
C ALA A 6 -0.62 21.02 -8.01
N GLY A 7 0.40 21.68 -7.45
CA GLY A 7 0.66 21.73 -6.01
C GLY A 7 1.31 20.49 -5.38
N ARG A 8 1.74 19.48 -6.16
CA ARG A 8 2.51 18.34 -5.66
C ARG A 8 4.00 18.49 -5.96
N ASP A 9 4.83 18.24 -4.96
CA ASP A 9 6.29 18.26 -5.12
C ASP A 9 6.78 16.89 -5.61
N GLY A 10 7.60 16.93 -6.66
CA GLY A 10 8.26 15.75 -7.21
C GLY A 10 9.67 15.61 -6.64
N ARG A 11 9.89 14.63 -5.77
CA ARG A 11 11.23 14.21 -5.32
C ARG A 11 11.56 12.85 -5.94
N SER A 12 12.84 12.55 -6.15
CA SER A 12 13.27 11.21 -6.50
C SER A 12 14.58 10.84 -5.81
N ASP A 13 14.81 9.55 -5.62
CA ASP A 13 16.09 8.98 -5.23
C ASP A 13 16.51 7.89 -6.22
N ASP A 14 17.50 7.08 -5.82
CA ASP A 14 18.03 6.04 -6.68
C ASP A 14 17.08 4.86 -6.96
N THR A 15 15.92 4.80 -6.33
CA THR A 15 14.95 3.71 -6.47
C THR A 15 13.54 4.21 -6.73
N TRP A 16 13.17 5.36 -6.17
CA TRP A 16 11.79 5.82 -6.10
C TRP A 16 11.63 7.23 -6.64
N SER A 17 10.54 7.45 -7.36
CA SER A 17 9.94 8.78 -7.58
C SER A 17 8.80 8.96 -6.60
N TYR A 18 8.74 10.12 -5.95
CA TYR A 18 7.81 10.47 -4.89
C TYR A 18 6.81 11.51 -5.38
N LEU A 19 5.57 11.33 -4.96
CA LEU A 19 4.46 12.21 -5.19
C LEU A 19 3.91 12.61 -3.83
N ASP A 20 4.23 13.85 -3.42
CA ASP A 20 3.83 14.37 -2.12
C ASP A 20 2.64 15.33 -2.26
N ASP A 21 1.57 15.06 -1.52
CA ASP A 21 0.39 15.92 -1.47
C ASP A 21 0.44 16.78 -0.19
N PRO A 22 0.55 18.12 -0.29
CA PRO A 22 0.73 18.99 0.87
C PRO A 22 -0.49 19.01 1.80
N ARG A 23 -1.64 18.47 1.35
CA ARG A 23 -2.85 18.35 2.17
C ARG A 23 -2.83 17.11 3.07
N MET A 24 -1.87 16.20 2.90
CA MET A 24 -1.74 15.02 3.75
C MET A 24 -1.32 15.41 5.17
N PRO A 25 -2.04 14.96 6.21
CA PRO A 25 -1.60 15.13 7.58
C PRO A 25 -0.41 14.20 7.87
N ALA A 26 0.37 14.56 8.89
CA ALA A 26 1.39 13.65 9.41
C ALA A 26 0.72 12.38 9.97
N MET A 27 1.04 11.24 9.37
CA MET A 27 0.56 9.92 9.79
C MET A 27 1.75 9.00 10.02
N GLU A 28 1.81 8.37 11.18
CA GLU A 28 2.88 7.42 11.52
C GLU A 28 2.65 6.07 10.84
N HIS A 29 1.39 5.64 10.75
CA HIS A 29 0.99 4.38 10.14
C HIS A 29 -0.46 4.40 9.65
N GLY A 30 -0.79 3.43 8.81
CA GLY A 30 -2.15 3.27 8.30
C GLY A 30 -2.25 2.16 7.25
N TRP A 31 -3.42 2.08 6.63
CA TRP A 31 -3.63 1.27 5.44
C TRP A 31 -2.93 1.91 4.25
N LYS A 32 -2.12 1.13 3.54
CA LYS A 32 -1.46 1.53 2.29
C LYS A 32 -1.73 0.50 1.21
N LEU A 33 -1.72 0.98 -0.02
CA LEU A 33 -1.97 0.18 -1.21
C LEU A 33 -0.65 -0.04 -1.95
N HIS A 34 -0.52 -1.19 -2.58
CA HIS A 34 0.59 -1.49 -3.48
C HIS A 34 0.06 -1.95 -4.83
N VAL A 35 0.65 -1.43 -5.90
CA VAL A 35 0.38 -1.90 -7.26
C VAL A 35 1.57 -2.73 -7.72
N SER A 36 1.27 -3.92 -8.22
CA SER A 36 2.24 -4.81 -8.84
C SER A 36 2.16 -4.74 -10.36
N THR A 37 3.32 -4.81 -11.00
CA THR A 37 3.43 -4.87 -12.46
C THR A 37 4.74 -5.51 -12.87
N ARG A 38 4.82 -5.94 -14.13
CA ARG A 38 6.08 -6.39 -14.74
C ARG A 38 6.92 -5.20 -15.17
N PRO A 39 8.26 -5.34 -15.24
CA PRO A 39 9.15 -4.26 -15.71
C PRO A 39 8.74 -3.62 -17.05
N GLY A 40 8.31 -4.42 -18.03
CA GLY A 40 7.89 -3.92 -19.34
C GLY A 40 6.57 -3.13 -19.32
N ASP A 41 5.75 -3.33 -18.30
CA ASP A 41 4.43 -2.70 -18.16
C ASP A 41 4.45 -1.47 -17.23
N LEU A 42 5.61 -1.12 -16.66
CA LEU A 42 5.74 -0.06 -15.66
C LEU A 42 5.23 1.30 -16.15
N GLY A 43 5.60 1.69 -17.38
CA GLY A 43 5.16 2.95 -17.98
C GLY A 43 3.63 3.01 -18.14
N ALA A 44 3.06 1.99 -18.77
CA ALA A 44 1.61 1.90 -19.01
C ALA A 44 0.81 1.86 -17.69
N VAL A 45 1.28 1.14 -16.67
CA VAL A 45 0.64 1.13 -15.35
C VAL A 45 0.74 2.51 -14.68
N THR A 46 1.88 3.19 -14.80
CA THR A 46 2.06 4.54 -14.22
C THR A 46 1.11 5.55 -14.85
N GLU A 47 0.94 5.51 -16.19
CA GLU A 47 -0.01 6.36 -16.92
C GLU A 47 -1.47 6.15 -16.51
N LEU A 48 -1.83 4.93 -16.12
CA LEU A 48 -3.18 4.60 -15.62
C LEU A 48 -3.38 5.02 -14.16
N VAL A 49 -2.35 4.88 -13.32
CA VAL A 49 -2.42 5.15 -11.89
C VAL A 49 -2.41 6.64 -11.57
N LEU A 50 -1.55 7.44 -12.24
CA LEU A 50 -1.40 8.86 -11.93
C LEU A 50 -2.72 9.65 -11.99
N PRO A 51 -3.58 9.52 -13.03
CA PRO A 51 -4.86 10.22 -13.10
C PRO A 51 -5.88 9.78 -12.05
N VAL A 52 -5.71 8.58 -11.47
CA VAL A 52 -6.51 8.14 -10.31
C VAL A 52 -6.04 8.88 -9.07
N LEU A 53 -4.73 8.87 -8.79
CA LEU A 53 -4.16 9.47 -7.59
C LEU A 53 -4.32 10.99 -7.53
N ASP A 54 -4.46 11.66 -8.67
CA ASP A 54 -4.72 13.11 -8.73
C ASP A 54 -6.06 13.51 -8.12
N ARG A 55 -7.03 12.58 -8.09
CA ARG A 55 -8.39 12.83 -7.56
C ARG A 55 -8.49 12.73 -6.04
N TYR A 56 -7.43 12.24 -5.38
CA TYR A 56 -7.44 11.92 -3.95
C TYR A 56 -6.27 12.60 -3.24
N VAL A 57 -6.47 12.95 -1.97
CA VAL A 57 -5.37 13.35 -1.08
C VAL A 57 -4.60 12.10 -0.66
N CYS A 58 -3.38 11.95 -1.15
CA CYS A 58 -2.50 10.81 -0.84
C CYS A 58 -1.04 11.14 -1.14
N HIS A 59 -0.11 10.54 -0.39
CA HIS A 59 1.27 10.38 -0.87
C HIS A 59 1.37 9.14 -1.75
N ALA A 60 2.33 9.10 -2.67
CA ALA A 60 2.68 7.89 -3.39
C ALA A 60 4.16 7.84 -3.76
N LYS A 61 4.68 6.63 -3.95
CA LYS A 61 5.97 6.41 -4.62
C LYS A 61 5.88 5.37 -5.72
N PHE A 62 6.69 5.57 -6.75
CA PHE A 62 6.79 4.75 -7.95
C PHE A 62 8.22 4.29 -8.09
N VAL A 63 8.42 3.05 -8.53
CA VAL A 63 9.75 2.63 -8.97
C VAL A 63 10.14 3.47 -10.19
N ARG A 64 11.33 4.06 -10.15
CA ARG A 64 11.83 5.03 -11.14
C ARG A 64 11.90 4.50 -12.58
N ASP A 65 12.25 3.23 -12.77
CA ASP A 65 12.48 2.65 -14.09
C ASP A 65 12.35 1.11 -14.09
N ALA A 66 12.22 0.55 -15.30
CA ALA A 66 12.01 -0.88 -15.51
C ALA A 66 13.19 -1.73 -15.01
N GLU A 67 14.42 -1.22 -15.08
CA GLU A 67 15.60 -1.95 -14.62
C GLU A 67 15.61 -2.08 -13.10
N THR A 68 15.31 -0.98 -12.41
CA THR A 68 15.14 -0.95 -10.95
C THR A 68 14.01 -1.88 -10.52
N LEU A 69 12.87 -1.88 -11.23
CA LEU A 69 11.78 -2.80 -10.93
C LEU A 69 12.19 -4.27 -11.16
N ARG A 70 13.00 -4.55 -12.18
CA ARG A 70 13.54 -5.90 -12.42
C ARG A 70 14.42 -6.35 -11.26
N ARG A 71 15.28 -5.47 -10.72
CA ARG A 71 16.10 -5.77 -9.52
C ARG A 71 15.25 -5.96 -8.26
N ILE A 72 14.19 -5.17 -8.07
CA ILE A 72 13.25 -5.35 -6.96
C ILE A 72 12.55 -6.71 -7.07
N ASN A 73 12.06 -7.05 -8.26
CA ASN A 73 11.32 -8.28 -8.49
C ASN A 73 12.17 -9.55 -8.46
N SER A 74 13.50 -9.46 -8.54
CA SER A 74 14.39 -10.61 -8.32
C SER A 74 14.46 -11.03 -6.85
N GLY A 75 13.99 -10.19 -5.92
CA GLY A 75 14.03 -10.44 -4.48
C GLY A 75 15.42 -10.29 -3.85
N VAL A 76 16.46 -10.05 -4.65
CA VAL A 76 17.86 -9.91 -4.19
C VAL A 76 18.03 -8.79 -3.14
N PRO A 77 17.45 -7.59 -3.32
CA PRO A 77 17.61 -6.52 -2.32
C PRO A 77 16.80 -6.78 -1.04
N SER A 78 15.61 -7.35 -1.18
CA SER A 78 14.72 -7.79 -0.10
C SER A 78 13.46 -8.43 -0.70
N GLY A 79 13.10 -9.63 -0.25
CA GLY A 79 11.84 -10.27 -0.65
C GLY A 79 10.59 -9.45 -0.29
N SER A 80 10.69 -8.52 0.67
CA SER A 80 9.57 -7.69 1.13
C SER A 80 9.12 -6.63 0.12
N ALA A 81 9.97 -6.27 -0.85
CA ALA A 81 9.70 -5.26 -1.87
C ALA A 81 9.17 -5.85 -3.18
N VAL A 82 9.26 -7.17 -3.35
CA VAL A 82 8.86 -7.87 -4.59
C VAL A 82 7.42 -7.52 -4.95
N GLY A 83 7.21 -7.11 -6.21
CA GLY A 83 5.91 -6.72 -6.75
C GLY A 83 5.41 -5.35 -6.28
N LYS A 84 6.17 -4.55 -5.53
CA LYS A 84 5.72 -3.21 -5.09
C LYS A 84 6.21 -2.13 -6.04
N ALA A 85 5.64 -2.07 -7.23
CA ALA A 85 6.01 -1.07 -8.24
C ALA A 85 5.48 0.33 -7.89
N VAL A 86 4.29 0.41 -7.29
CA VAL A 86 3.74 1.64 -6.73
C VAL A 86 3.33 1.38 -5.29
N THR A 87 3.57 2.34 -4.40
CA THR A 87 3.01 2.37 -3.05
C THR A 87 2.19 3.64 -2.89
N VAL A 88 0.94 3.52 -2.44
CA VAL A 88 0.02 4.63 -2.22
C VAL A 88 -0.34 4.71 -0.74
N TYR A 89 -0.27 5.91 -0.19
CA TYR A 89 -0.54 6.26 1.20
C TYR A 89 -1.76 7.20 1.25
N PRO A 90 -2.98 6.66 1.15
CA PRO A 90 -4.20 7.45 1.18
C PRO A 90 -4.52 7.95 2.60
N LEU A 91 -5.42 8.92 2.71
CA LEU A 91 -6.10 9.21 3.96
C LEU A 91 -6.85 7.97 4.46
N ALA A 92 -6.93 7.81 5.79
CA ALA A 92 -7.60 6.66 6.41
C ALA A 92 -9.04 6.46 5.90
N GLY A 93 -9.77 7.56 5.67
CA GLY A 93 -11.16 7.53 5.18
C GLY A 93 -11.35 7.20 3.70
N THR A 94 -10.29 7.24 2.88
CA THR A 94 -10.40 7.11 1.40
C THR A 94 -9.78 5.84 0.85
N VAL A 95 -9.20 4.98 1.71
CA VAL A 95 -8.49 3.75 1.31
C VAL A 95 -9.30 2.88 0.34
N VAL A 96 -10.58 2.63 0.67
CA VAL A 96 -11.47 1.76 -0.12
C VAL A 96 -11.78 2.38 -1.48
N GLU A 97 -12.01 3.69 -1.53
CA GLU A 97 -12.33 4.41 -2.76
C GLU A 97 -11.13 4.44 -3.71
N VAL A 98 -9.95 4.76 -3.19
CA VAL A 98 -8.69 4.75 -3.96
C VAL A 98 -8.41 3.34 -4.49
N ALA A 99 -8.55 2.32 -3.66
CA ALA A 99 -8.34 0.93 -4.08
C ALA A 99 -9.30 0.51 -5.20
N ARG A 100 -10.60 0.83 -5.08
CA ARG A 100 -11.59 0.53 -6.12
C ARG A 100 -11.29 1.26 -7.43
N ALA A 101 -10.88 2.53 -7.37
CA ALA A 101 -10.50 3.29 -8.56
C ALA A 101 -9.26 2.71 -9.24
N LEU A 102 -8.25 2.28 -8.46
CA LEU A 102 -7.07 1.58 -8.98
C LEU A 102 -7.43 0.23 -9.60
N VAL A 103 -8.30 -0.56 -8.95
CA VAL A 103 -8.78 -1.85 -9.48
C VAL A 103 -9.47 -1.66 -10.83
N ALA A 104 -10.30 -0.61 -10.97
CA ALA A 104 -11.02 -0.36 -12.20
C ALA A 104 -10.10 -0.10 -13.40
N VAL A 105 -9.05 0.72 -13.23
CA VAL A 105 -8.12 1.06 -14.31
C VAL A 105 -7.04 -0.01 -14.56
N LEU A 106 -6.81 -0.91 -13.60
CA LEU A 106 -5.79 -1.97 -13.67
C LEU A 106 -6.39 -3.37 -13.85
N ARG A 107 -7.67 -3.48 -14.18
CA ARG A 107 -8.32 -4.76 -14.43
C ARG A 107 -7.60 -5.51 -15.57
N ASP A 108 -7.43 -6.81 -15.37
CA ASP A 108 -6.76 -7.77 -16.24
C ASP A 108 -5.26 -7.48 -16.51
N ARG A 109 -4.66 -6.56 -15.75
CA ARG A 109 -3.20 -6.39 -15.71
C ARG A 109 -2.56 -7.42 -14.79
N GLU A 110 -1.30 -7.73 -15.04
CA GLU A 110 -0.56 -8.76 -14.32
C GLU A 110 0.69 -8.19 -13.64
N GLY A 111 1.10 -8.84 -12.55
CA GLY A 111 2.33 -8.54 -11.85
C GLY A 111 2.66 -9.64 -10.83
N PRO A 112 3.90 -9.70 -10.32
CA PRO A 112 4.27 -10.62 -9.26
C PRO A 112 3.34 -10.53 -8.05
N GLN A 113 3.18 -11.64 -7.33
CA GLN A 113 2.42 -11.64 -6.08
C GLN A 113 3.18 -10.89 -4.98
N VAL A 114 2.48 -9.99 -4.30
CA VAL A 114 3.01 -9.31 -3.11
C VAL A 114 2.68 -10.16 -1.88
N LEU A 115 3.67 -10.90 -1.36
CA LEU A 115 3.45 -11.90 -0.30
C LEU A 115 3.04 -11.30 1.05
N SER A 116 3.46 -10.07 1.33
CA SER A 116 3.18 -9.37 2.59
C SER A 116 1.78 -8.76 2.68
N ASP A 117 0.99 -8.87 1.61
CA ASP A 117 -0.22 -8.08 1.41
C ASP A 117 -1.39 -8.97 0.98
N ARG A 118 -2.62 -8.46 1.16
CA ARG A 118 -3.82 -9.05 0.58
C ARG A 118 -4.14 -8.37 -0.74
N ARG A 119 -4.65 -9.13 -1.71
CA ARG A 119 -5.11 -8.59 -3.00
C ARG A 119 -6.54 -8.05 -2.83
N VAL A 120 -6.83 -6.88 -3.39
CA VAL A 120 -8.15 -6.21 -3.32
C VAL A 120 -9.15 -6.92 -4.22
N ASP A 121 -8.77 -7.21 -5.46
CA ASP A 121 -9.60 -7.88 -6.47
C ASP A 121 -8.75 -8.92 -7.21
N PRO A 122 -9.21 -10.17 -7.41
CA PRO A 122 -8.43 -11.20 -8.08
C PRO A 122 -7.97 -10.82 -9.49
N ARG A 123 -8.70 -9.95 -10.20
CA ARG A 123 -8.44 -9.51 -11.57
C ARG A 123 -7.63 -8.23 -11.67
N ALA A 124 -7.15 -7.66 -10.56
CA ALA A 124 -6.29 -6.48 -10.60
C ALA A 124 -5.09 -6.66 -9.68
N PRO A 125 -3.87 -6.22 -10.07
CA PRO A 125 -2.67 -6.38 -9.27
C PRO A 125 -2.57 -5.30 -8.18
N VAL A 126 -3.67 -5.05 -7.48
CA VAL A 126 -3.81 -4.07 -6.40
C VAL A 126 -3.86 -4.82 -5.07
N TYR A 127 -2.96 -4.46 -4.17
CA TYR A 127 -2.78 -5.09 -2.88
C TYR A 127 -2.85 -4.06 -1.76
N TYR A 128 -3.05 -4.52 -0.52
CA TYR A 128 -3.08 -3.67 0.65
C TYR A 128 -2.50 -4.36 1.88
N ARG A 129 -1.98 -3.54 2.78
CA ARG A 129 -1.62 -3.93 4.15
C ARG A 129 -1.63 -2.74 5.08
N TYR A 130 -1.71 -3.01 6.38
CA TYR A 130 -1.42 -2.01 7.39
C TYR A 130 0.09 -1.92 7.62
N GLY A 131 0.63 -0.71 7.75
CA GLY A 131 2.05 -0.56 8.05
C GLY A 131 2.48 0.90 8.27
N PRO A 132 3.76 1.11 8.57
CA PRO A 132 4.31 2.44 8.79
C PRO A 132 4.29 3.24 7.49
N PHE A 133 4.05 4.53 7.63
CA PHE A 133 4.16 5.53 6.55
C PHE A 133 5.56 6.16 6.56
N THR A 134 6.18 6.24 7.74
CA THR A 134 7.52 6.77 7.97
C THR A 134 8.60 5.70 7.75
N GLY A 135 8.89 5.38 6.49
CA GLY A 135 10.13 4.70 6.09
C GLY A 135 11.15 5.67 5.49
N ASP A 136 10.69 6.52 4.55
CA ASP A 136 11.52 7.48 3.79
C ASP A 136 10.82 8.82 3.54
N TYR A 137 9.73 9.11 4.26
CA TYR A 137 9.03 10.40 4.23
C TYR A 137 9.25 11.11 5.56
N ARG A 138 10.31 11.90 5.63
CA ARG A 138 10.56 12.80 6.76
C ARG A 138 9.72 14.06 6.60
N THR A 139 8.63 14.14 7.38
CA THR A 139 8.24 15.33 8.16
C THR A 139 7.63 14.87 9.49
N GLY A 140 8.40 14.09 10.24
CA GLY A 140 8.11 13.71 11.63
C GLY A 140 9.34 13.88 12.50
N ARG A 141 9.15 14.36 13.75
CA ARG A 141 10.22 14.86 14.65
C ARG A 141 11.21 13.82 15.18
N SER A 142 10.98 12.52 14.99
CA SER A 142 11.76 11.49 15.71
C SER A 142 12.93 10.89 14.95
N GLY A 143 12.98 10.99 13.61
CA GLY A 143 14.13 10.54 12.80
C GLY A 143 14.57 9.09 13.00
N ARG A 144 13.80 8.26 13.71
CA ARG A 144 14.17 6.89 14.11
C ARG A 144 13.41 5.90 13.23
N LEU A 145 14.16 4.97 12.65
CA LEU A 145 13.67 3.88 11.81
C LEU A 145 12.98 2.85 12.71
N GLU A 146 11.83 3.20 13.26
CA GLU A 146 11.02 2.27 14.02
C GLU A 146 9.96 1.69 13.09
N SER A 147 10.18 0.45 12.65
CA SER A 147 9.12 -0.36 12.04
C SER A 147 8.00 -0.68 13.04
N VAL A 148 8.16 -0.25 14.28
CA VAL A 148 7.26 -0.44 15.40
C VAL A 148 6.17 0.63 15.34
N MET A 149 4.91 0.18 15.34
CA MET A 149 3.73 1.05 15.35
C MET A 149 3.08 0.97 16.72
N THR A 150 2.62 2.11 17.24
CA THR A 150 1.92 2.18 18.53
C THR A 150 0.46 2.52 18.28
N GLY A 151 -0.43 1.60 18.64
CA GLY A 151 -1.87 1.76 18.54
C GLY A 151 -2.43 2.79 19.52
N PRO A 152 -3.71 3.18 19.35
CA PRO A 152 -4.38 4.17 20.21
C PRO A 152 -4.51 3.73 21.67
N ASP A 153 -4.42 2.43 21.95
CA ASP A 153 -4.44 1.81 23.28
C ASP A 153 -3.04 1.58 23.86
N GLY A 154 -1.99 2.11 23.20
CA GLY A 154 -0.60 1.93 23.60
C GLY A 154 -0.01 0.56 23.23
N ARG A 155 -0.78 -0.32 22.58
CA ARG A 155 -0.24 -1.60 22.11
C ARG A 155 0.76 -1.38 20.98
N VAL A 156 1.78 -2.20 20.98
CA VAL A 156 2.85 -2.14 19.99
C VAL A 156 2.70 -3.24 18.96
N PHE A 157 2.98 -2.94 17.69
CA PHE A 157 2.96 -3.92 16.60
C PHE A 157 4.12 -3.70 15.64
N ASP A 158 4.83 -4.78 15.33
CA ASP A 158 5.85 -4.76 14.29
C ASP A 158 5.22 -4.63 12.89
N GLY A 159 5.44 -3.49 12.25
CA GLY A 159 4.93 -3.11 10.94
C GLY A 159 5.80 -3.55 9.77
N LEU A 160 6.84 -4.36 9.96
CA LEU A 160 7.63 -4.90 8.86
C LEU A 160 6.78 -5.69 7.87
N ALA A 161 7.12 -5.56 6.58
CA ALA A 161 6.56 -6.40 5.53
C ALA A 161 7.26 -7.77 5.60
N VAL A 162 6.60 -8.73 6.22
CA VAL A 162 7.02 -10.14 6.24
C VAL A 162 6.28 -10.92 5.16
N GLY A 163 6.73 -12.12 4.79
CA GLY A 163 6.13 -12.94 3.72
C GLY A 163 4.70 -13.47 3.98
N ARG A 164 3.92 -12.79 4.81
CA ARG A 164 2.50 -13.04 5.06
C ARG A 164 1.78 -11.73 5.42
N TYR A 165 0.50 -11.66 5.09
CA TYR A 165 -0.39 -10.59 5.54
C TYR A 165 -0.54 -10.57 7.06
N ARG A 166 -0.60 -9.37 7.63
CA ARG A 166 -0.89 -9.14 9.05
C ARG A 166 -1.74 -7.88 9.22
N CYS A 167 -2.70 -7.93 10.14
CA CYS A 167 -3.50 -6.80 10.59
C CYS A 167 -3.23 -6.56 12.07
N PRO A 168 -2.94 -5.32 12.52
CA PRO A 168 -2.81 -5.04 13.94
C PRO A 168 -4.17 -5.13 14.64
N PRO A 169 -4.20 -5.44 15.95
CA PRO A 169 -5.44 -5.70 16.69
C PRO A 169 -6.35 -4.47 16.83
N TRP A 170 -5.82 -3.27 16.59
CA TRP A 170 -6.58 -2.02 16.66
C TRP A 170 -7.17 -1.58 15.31
N ALA A 171 -6.85 -2.26 14.21
CA ALA A 171 -7.33 -1.90 12.88
C ALA A 171 -8.40 -2.89 12.41
N GLU A 172 -9.50 -2.36 11.90
CA GLU A 172 -10.49 -3.13 11.14
C GLU A 172 -10.03 -3.27 9.69
N ASP A 173 -10.12 -4.47 9.13
CA ASP A 173 -9.73 -4.76 7.75
C ASP A 173 -10.77 -4.19 6.77
N PRO A 174 -10.42 -3.19 5.95
CA PRO A 174 -11.37 -2.45 5.11
C PRO A 174 -11.93 -3.27 3.94
N PHE A 175 -11.38 -4.45 3.66
CA PHE A 175 -11.83 -5.32 2.57
C PHE A 175 -12.27 -6.71 3.05
N ALA A 176 -12.27 -6.96 4.36
CA ALA A 176 -12.86 -8.17 4.91
C ALA A 176 -14.39 -8.06 4.85
N THR A 177 -15.01 -8.68 3.84
CA THR A 177 -16.46 -8.86 3.82
C THR A 177 -16.89 -9.90 4.85
N GLY A 178 -17.40 -9.43 5.99
CA GLY A 178 -18.27 -10.21 6.87
C GLY A 178 -17.62 -11.32 7.71
N SER A 179 -16.95 -10.97 8.81
CA SER A 179 -17.12 -11.78 10.03
C SER A 179 -18.50 -11.48 10.61
N GLY A 180 -19.52 -12.12 10.02
CA GLY A 180 -20.82 -12.25 10.66
C GLY A 180 -20.58 -12.77 12.08
N HIS A 181 -21.21 -12.11 13.05
CA HIS A 181 -21.44 -12.67 14.38
C HIS A 181 -22.28 -13.94 14.21
N GLY A 182 -21.63 -15.06 13.87
CA GLY A 182 -22.15 -16.38 14.10
C GLY A 182 -22.02 -16.66 15.59
N ALA A 183 -22.94 -16.13 16.38
CA ALA A 183 -23.22 -16.69 17.69
C ALA A 183 -23.56 -18.16 17.45
N GLY A 184 -22.58 -19.05 17.67
CA GLY A 184 -22.82 -20.48 17.70
C GLY A 184 -23.88 -20.73 18.76
N ARG A 185 -25.09 -21.09 18.31
CA ARG A 185 -26.10 -21.70 19.18
C ARG A 185 -25.43 -22.89 19.87
N PRO A 186 -25.53 -23.04 21.21
CA PRO A 186 -25.14 -24.28 21.85
C PRO A 186 -26.02 -25.39 21.26
N ALA A 187 -25.38 -26.50 20.87
CA ALA A 187 -26.09 -27.69 20.44
C ALA A 187 -27.02 -28.17 21.56
N PRO A 188 -28.26 -28.61 21.26
CA PRO A 188 -29.04 -29.34 22.23
C PRO A 188 -28.34 -30.69 22.46
N GLY A 189 -28.00 -30.96 23.73
CA GLY A 189 -27.52 -32.27 24.15
C GLY A 189 -28.56 -33.34 23.84
N PHE A 190 -28.09 -34.47 23.35
CA PHE A 190 -28.84 -35.71 23.29
C PHE A 190 -28.12 -36.76 24.12
N GLY A 191 -28.86 -37.38 25.04
CA GLY A 191 -28.52 -38.65 25.69
C GLY A 191 -27.93 -38.52 27.08
#